data_AF-A0A6M1YEK6-F1
#
_entry.id   AF-A0A6M1YEK6-F1
#
_cell.length_a   1.000
_cell.length_b   1.000
_cell.length_c   1.000
_cell.angle_alpha   90.00
_cell.angle_beta   90.00
_cell.angle_gamma   90.00
#
_symmetry.space_group_name_H-M   'P 1'
#
loop_
_entity.id
_entity.type
_entity.pdbx_description
1 polymer ?
#
loop_
_entity_poly.entity_id
_entity_poly.type
_entity_poly.pdbx_seq_one_letter_code
_entity_poly.pdbx_strand_id
1 'polypeptide(L)'
;TSLQKLLSNMFAQSIALATGQKSDNPNKYFEGNRPNHILLGTKLDPRTLGALLSYFENKIAFQGFIWNINSFDQEGVQLGKVLANKFLDLFAKKDMDFEIGKAFIDLL
;
A
#
# COMPACT_ATOMS: atom_id res chain seq x y z
N THR A 1 23.07 17.84 13.83
CA THR A 1 23.20 17.52 12.39
C THR A 1 21.82 17.23 11.80
N SER A 2 21.66 17.22 10.48
CA SER A 2 20.38 16.89 9.82
C SER A 2 19.89 15.48 10.18
N LEU A 3 20.80 14.52 10.34
CA LEU A 3 20.49 13.15 10.79
C LEU A 3 19.87 13.11 12.19
N GLN A 4 20.44 13.86 13.14
CA GLN A 4 19.89 13.93 14.50
C GLN A 4 18.46 14.46 14.50
N LYS A 5 18.17 15.51 13.70
CA LYS A 5 16.80 16.04 13.57
C LYS A 5 15.83 15.00 12.99
N LEU A 6 16.24 14.24 11.98
CA LEU A 6 15.43 13.17 11.39
C LEU A 6 15.12 12.08 12.42
N LEU A 7 16.14 11.59 13.12
CA LEU A 7 15.98 10.55 14.14
C LEU A 7 15.13 11.04 15.31
N SER A 8 15.31 12.28 15.77
CA SER A 8 14.48 12.87 16.82
C SER A 8 13.00 12.86 16.46
N ASN A 9 12.64 13.21 15.22
CA ASN A 9 11.24 13.16 14.78
C ASN A 9 10.71 11.72 14.72
N MET A 10 11.50 10.78 14.19
CA MET A 10 11.10 9.37 14.12
C MET A 10 10.80 8.79 15.50
N PHE A 11 11.70 8.98 16.47
CA PHE A 11 11.48 8.53 17.85
C PHE A 11 10.33 9.26 18.53
N ALA A 12 10.22 10.58 18.35
CA ALA A 12 9.15 11.36 18.94
C ALA A 12 7.76 10.89 18.46
N GLN A 13 7.60 10.61 17.16
CA GLN A 13 6.34 10.09 16.62
C GLN A 13 6.01 8.69 17.13
N SER A 14 7.00 7.80 17.17
CA SER A 14 6.83 6.45 17.73
C SER A 14 6.35 6.49 19.18
N ILE A 15 6.97 7.33 20.02
CA ILE A 15 6.59 7.50 21.42
C ILE A 15 5.21 8.15 21.51
N ALA A 16 4.96 9.22 20.77
CA ALA A 16 3.67 9.93 20.80
C ALA A 16 2.49 9.02 20.41
N LEU A 17 2.66 8.15 19.41
CA LEU A 17 1.66 7.15 19.03
C LEU A 17 1.41 6.13 20.16
N ALA A 18 2.46 5.71 20.86
CA ALA A 18 2.35 4.76 21.96
C ALA A 18 1.73 5.39 23.22
N THR A 19 2.18 6.58 23.63
CA THR A 19 1.82 7.19 24.92
C THR A 19 0.59 8.08 24.84
N GLY A 20 0.34 8.72 23.71
CA GLY A 20 -0.68 9.76 23.60
C GLY A 20 -0.40 10.98 24.48
N GLN A 21 -1.42 11.81 24.65
CA GLN A 21 -1.44 13.00 25.49
C GLN A 21 -2.87 13.29 25.95
N LYS A 22 -3.08 13.35 27.27
CA LYS A 22 -4.36 13.75 27.85
C LYS A 22 -4.51 15.28 27.80
N SER A 23 -5.72 15.75 27.51
CA SER A 23 -6.07 17.17 27.41
C SER A 23 -7.58 17.33 27.54
N ASP A 24 -8.02 18.37 28.24
CA ASP A 24 -9.46 18.71 28.35
C ASP A 24 -10.03 19.24 27.04
N ASN A 25 -9.19 19.81 26.17
CA ASN A 25 -9.56 20.16 24.81
C ASN A 25 -9.51 18.90 23.91
N PRO A 26 -10.64 18.44 23.34
CA PRO A 26 -10.68 17.26 22.50
C PRO A 26 -9.74 17.32 21.29
N ASN A 27 -9.52 18.50 20.71
CA ASN A 27 -8.62 18.68 19.56
C ASN A 27 -7.12 18.53 19.92
N LYS A 28 -6.80 18.45 21.21
CA LYS A 28 -5.45 18.20 21.73
C LYS A 28 -5.37 16.91 22.54
N TYR A 29 -6.44 16.12 22.56
CA TYR A 29 -6.49 14.83 23.23
C TYR A 29 -6.01 13.75 22.25
N PHE A 30 -4.97 13.04 22.64
CA PHE A 30 -4.43 11.91 21.88
C PHE A 30 -4.48 10.67 22.77
N GLU A 31 -5.28 9.68 22.37
CA GLU A 31 -5.50 8.44 23.14
C GLU A 31 -4.23 7.61 23.37
N GLY A 32 -3.24 7.73 22.47
CA GLY A 32 -2.10 6.83 22.47
C GLY A 32 -2.51 5.40 22.11
N ASN A 33 -1.76 4.42 22.61
CA ASN A 33 -1.98 2.99 22.38
C ASN A 33 -2.07 2.61 20.89
N ARG A 34 -1.33 3.34 20.03
CA ARG A 34 -1.22 3.05 18.60
C ARG A 34 0.09 2.29 18.36
N PRO A 35 0.03 0.96 18.10
CA PRO A 35 1.23 0.16 17.93
C PRO A 35 2.00 0.61 16.69
N ASN A 36 3.32 0.56 16.77
CA ASN A 36 4.23 0.84 15.66
C ASN A 36 5.46 -0.08 15.74
N HIS A 37 6.24 -0.11 14.67
CA HIS A 37 7.44 -0.93 14.56
C HIS A 37 8.58 -0.13 13.93
N ILE A 38 9.74 -0.11 14.59
CA ILE A 38 10.94 0.58 14.10
C ILE A 38 11.96 -0.47 13.65
N LEU A 39 12.41 -0.36 12.40
CA LEU A 39 13.58 -1.08 11.88
C LEU A 39 14.75 -0.10 11.78
N LEU A 40 15.80 -0.35 12.56
CA LEU A 40 17.01 0.49 12.62
C LEU A 40 18.20 -0.27 12.02
N GLY A 41 18.89 0.35 11.06
CA GLY A 41 20.14 -0.13 10.48
C GLY A 41 21.22 0.95 10.53
N THR A 42 22.49 0.52 10.52
CA THR A 42 23.64 1.44 10.60
C THR A 42 23.80 2.30 9.35
N LYS A 43 23.59 1.72 8.16
CA LYS A 43 23.69 2.40 6.86
C LYS A 43 22.86 1.66 5.82
N LEU A 44 22.28 2.39 4.87
CA LEU A 44 21.64 1.80 3.70
C LEU A 44 22.68 1.53 2.61
N ASP A 45 23.22 0.32 2.59
CA ASP A 45 24.08 -0.21 1.52
C ASP A 45 23.34 -1.31 0.73
N PRO A 46 23.88 -1.82 -0.40
CA PRO A 46 23.19 -2.82 -1.22
C PRO A 46 22.83 -4.09 -0.44
N ARG A 47 23.67 -4.50 0.51
CA ARG A 47 23.41 -5.66 1.37
C ARG A 47 22.23 -5.41 2.30
N THR A 48 22.21 -4.27 2.97
CA THR A 48 21.14 -3.88 3.90
C THR A 48 19.82 -3.66 3.18
N LEU A 49 19.85 -3.07 1.98
CA LEU A 49 18.67 -2.93 1.13
C LEU A 49 18.12 -4.29 0.71
N GLY A 50 18.97 -5.23 0.28
CA GLY A 50 18.55 -6.59 -0.06
C GLY A 50 17.95 -7.33 1.13
N ALA A 51 18.53 -7.18 2.32
CA ALA A 51 17.98 -7.74 3.55
C ALA A 51 16.61 -7.14 3.90
N LEU A 52 16.43 -5.83 3.72
CA LEU A 52 15.16 -5.15 3.95
C LEU A 52 14.08 -5.65 2.97
N LEU A 53 14.41 -5.81 1.69
CA LEU A 53 13.49 -6.36 0.69
C LEU A 53 13.07 -7.78 1.06
N SER A 54 14.06 -8.65 1.32
CA SER A 54 13.82 -10.04 1.72
C SER A 54 12.98 -10.15 2.99
N TYR A 55 13.18 -9.26 3.97
CA TYR A 55 12.35 -9.20 5.17
C TYR A 55 10.86 -8.98 4.85
N PHE A 56 10.54 -8.05 3.94
CA PHE A 56 9.15 -7.78 3.57
C PHE A 56 8.56 -8.87 2.67
N GLU A 57 9.32 -9.44 1.74
CA GLU A 57 8.86 -10.58 0.92
C GLU A 57 8.45 -11.75 1.80
N ASN A 58 9.32 -12.14 2.75
CA ASN A 58 9.02 -13.22 3.69
C ASN A 58 7.83 -12.87 4.59
N LYS A 59 7.75 -11.63 5.10
CA LYS A 59 6.61 -11.18 5.92
C LYS A 59 5.28 -11.40 5.20
N ILE A 60 5.18 -10.98 3.94
CA ILE A 60 3.93 -11.11 3.16
C ILE A 60 3.64 -12.58 2.86
N ALA A 61 4.63 -13.37 2.46
CA ALA A 61 4.47 -14.79 2.21
C ALA A 61 3.96 -15.55 3.45
N PHE A 62 4.59 -15.32 4.62
CA PHE A 62 4.15 -15.92 5.88
C PHE A 62 2.74 -15.51 6.29
N GLN A 63 2.34 -14.24 6.07
CA GLN A 63 0.97 -13.80 6.33
C GLN A 63 -0.04 -14.55 5.45
N GLY A 64 0.27 -14.77 4.17
CA GLY A 64 -0.57 -15.59 3.29
C GLY A 64 -0.69 -17.04 3.76
N PHE A 65 0.42 -17.64 4.19
CA PHE A 65 0.40 -19.00 4.76
C PHE A 65 -0.46 -19.08 6.02
N ILE A 66 -0.39 -18.09 6.91
CA ILE A 66 -1.22 -18.02 8.12
C ILE A 66 -2.72 -17.93 7.76
N TRP A 67 -3.06 -17.12 6.76
CA TRP A 67 -4.45 -16.97 6.31
C TRP A 67 -4.93 -18.06 5.36
N ASN A 68 -4.07 -19.02 5.02
CA ASN A 68 -4.35 -20.08 4.04
C ASN A 68 -4.85 -19.51 2.69
N ILE A 69 -4.19 -18.45 2.22
CA ILE A 69 -4.41 -17.84 0.91
C ILE A 69 -3.13 -17.92 0.06
N ASN A 70 -3.29 -17.89 -1.25
CA ASN A 70 -2.17 -17.85 -2.16
C ASN A 70 -1.61 -16.42 -2.27
N SER A 71 -0.40 -16.17 -1.76
CA SER A 71 0.28 -14.88 -1.89
C SER A 71 0.90 -14.63 -3.27
N PHE A 72 0.88 -15.62 -4.16
CA PHE A 72 1.64 -15.59 -5.41
C PHE A 72 0.76 -15.51 -6.66
N ASP A 73 -0.57 -15.55 -6.53
CA ASP A 73 -1.48 -15.34 -7.65
C ASP A 73 -2.00 -13.89 -7.72
N GLN A 74 -2.60 -13.56 -8.85
CA GLN A 74 -3.20 -12.24 -9.09
C GLN A 74 -4.40 -12.31 -10.04
N GLU A 75 -5.26 -13.31 -9.89
CA GLU A 75 -6.38 -13.54 -10.83
C GLU A 75 -7.35 -12.35 -10.93
N GLY A 76 -7.45 -11.53 -9.89
CA GLY A 76 -8.29 -10.33 -9.87
C GLY A 76 -8.02 -9.29 -10.96
N VAL A 77 -6.88 -9.35 -11.67
CA VAL A 77 -6.58 -8.40 -12.76
C VAL A 77 -7.05 -8.86 -14.13
N GLN A 78 -7.42 -10.13 -14.30
CA GLN A 78 -7.65 -10.71 -15.63
C GLN A 78 -8.89 -10.14 -16.30
N LEU A 79 -10.00 -10.02 -15.57
CA LEU A 79 -11.24 -9.50 -16.12
C LEU A 79 -11.08 -8.06 -16.64
N GLY A 80 -10.38 -7.21 -15.88
CA GLY A 80 -10.10 -5.84 -16.29
C GLY A 80 -9.29 -5.77 -17.61
N LYS A 81 -8.29 -6.63 -17.78
CA LYS A 81 -7.50 -6.73 -19.03
C LYS A 81 -8.37 -7.14 -20.22
N VAL A 82 -9.26 -8.12 -20.02
CA VAL A 82 -10.17 -8.60 -21.08
C VAL A 82 -11.13 -7.49 -21.50
N LEU A 83 -11.76 -6.80 -20.53
CA LEU A 83 -12.69 -5.71 -20.82
C LEU A 83 -11.99 -4.54 -21.49
N ALA A 84 -10.79 -4.16 -21.04
CA ALA A 84 -10.02 -3.09 -21.66
C ALA A 84 -9.73 -3.36 -23.15
N ASN A 85 -9.33 -4.59 -23.50
CA ASN A 85 -9.10 -4.97 -24.89
C ASN A 85 -10.38 -4.87 -25.74
N LYS A 86 -11.52 -5.29 -25.21
CA LYS A 86 -12.81 -5.14 -25.92
C LYS A 86 -13.13 -3.68 -26.20
N PHE A 87 -12.91 -2.78 -25.25
CA PHE A 87 -13.10 -1.34 -25.47
C PHE A 87 -12.12 -0.78 -26.51
N LEU A 88 -10.86 -1.21 -26.50
CA LEU A 88 -9.87 -0.78 -27.50
C LEU A 88 -10.26 -1.19 -28.92
N ASP A 89 -10.75 -2.42 -29.10
CA ASP A 89 -11.23 -2.90 -30.41
C ASP A 89 -12.43 -2.10 -30.91
N LEU A 90 -13.34 -1.71 -30.01
CA LEU A 90 -14.48 -0.86 -30.34
C LEU A 90 -14.03 0.53 -30.79
N PHE A 91 -13.07 1.15 -30.07
CA PHE A 91 -12.53 2.46 -30.45
C PHE A 91 -11.76 2.42 -31.78
N ALA A 92 -11.05 1.34 -32.06
CA ALA A 92 -10.28 1.19 -33.30
C ALA A 92 -11.16 1.10 -34.55
N LYS A 93 -12.40 0.60 -34.43
CA LYS A 93 -13.33 0.43 -35.57
C LYS A 93 -13.86 1.74 -36.16
N LYS A 94 -13.59 2.92 -35.56
CA LYS A 94 -13.87 4.26 -36.13
C LYS A 94 -15.31 4.48 -36.64
N ASP A 95 -16.31 3.78 -36.12
CA ASP A 95 -17.70 4.17 -36.33
C ASP A 95 -17.96 5.45 -35.52
N MET A 96 -18.01 6.59 -36.21
CA MET A 96 -18.20 7.92 -35.60
C MET A 96 -19.62 8.16 -35.06
N ASP A 97 -20.50 7.16 -35.09
CA ASP A 97 -21.81 7.15 -34.41
C ASP A 97 -21.86 6.18 -33.21
N PHE A 98 -20.69 5.70 -32.74
CA PHE A 98 -20.61 4.74 -31.66
C PHE A 98 -20.94 5.38 -30.30
N GLU A 99 -22.19 5.23 -29.84
CA GLU A 99 -22.57 5.55 -28.47
C GLU A 99 -21.84 4.61 -27.49
N ILE A 100 -20.72 5.09 -26.94
CA ILE A 100 -19.93 4.40 -25.91
C ILE A 100 -20.81 3.92 -24.75
N GLY A 101 -21.85 4.70 -24.40
CA GLY A 101 -22.81 4.35 -23.36
C GLY A 101 -23.59 3.07 -23.66
N LYS A 102 -23.94 2.81 -24.93
CA LYS A 102 -24.65 1.59 -25.34
C LYS A 102 -23.75 0.36 -25.32
N ALA A 103 -22.51 0.50 -25.79
CA ALA A 103 -21.52 -0.56 -25.71
C ALA A 103 -21.14 -0.93 -24.27
N PHE A 104 -21.10 0.06 -23.37
CA PHE A 104 -20.93 -0.18 -21.94
C PHE A 104 -22.09 -0.98 -21.35
N ILE A 105 -23.34 -0.65 -21.71
CA ILE A 105 -24.53 -1.41 -21.29
C ILE A 105 -24.49 -2.85 -21.83
N ASP A 106 -24.06 -3.07 -23.07
CA ASP A 106 -23.97 -4.42 -23.67
C ASP A 106 -22.86 -5.29 -23.05
N LEU A 107 -21.92 -4.69 -22.31
CA LEU A 107 -20.80 -5.35 -21.64
C LEU A 107 -21.03 -5.65 -20.16
N LEU A 108 -22.13 -5.15 -19.58
CA LEU A 108 -22.61 -5.43 -18.22
C LEU A 108 -23.42 -6.74 -18.18
#